data_AF-A0A3M8DQ94-F1
#
_entry.id   AF-A0A3M8DQ94-F1
#
_cell.length_a   1.000
_cell.length_b   1.000
_cell.length_c   1.000
_cell.angle_alpha   90.00
_cell.angle_beta   90.00
_cell.angle_gamma   90.00
#
_symmetry.space_group_name_H-M   'P 1'
#
loop_
_entity.id
_entity.type
_entity.pdbx_description
1 polymer ?
#
loop_
_entity_poly.entity_id
_entity_poly.type
_entity_poly.pdbx_seq_one_letter_code
_entity_poly.pdbx_strand_id
1 'polypeptide(L)' 'MKYLSDQMLIEVYHRAVDLQLDSAFIELLRSELDHREIRIAQVSA' A
#
# COMPACT_ATOMS: atom_id res chain seq x y z
N MET A 1 -3.34 10.03 0.77
CA MET A 1 -2.61 10.22 -0.51
C MET A 1 -3.57 10.55 -1.67
N LYS A 2 -4.32 11.64 -1.57
CA LYS A 2 -5.54 11.91 -2.37
C LYS A 2 -5.38 12.00 -3.90
N TYR A 3 -4.17 12.19 -4.41
CA TYR A 3 -3.91 12.34 -5.85
C TYR A 3 -3.17 11.16 -6.48
N LEU A 4 -2.81 10.13 -5.69
CA LEU A 4 -2.27 8.90 -6.23
C LEU A 4 -3.39 8.12 -6.91
N SER A 5 -3.13 7.65 -8.13
CA SER A 5 -3.97 6.62 -8.74
C SER A 5 -3.87 5.33 -7.94
N ASP A 6 -4.92 4.51 -8.01
CA ASP A 6 -4.97 3.25 -7.25
C ASP A 6 -3.82 2.32 -7.64
N GLN A 7 -3.47 2.28 -8.94
CA GLN A 7 -2.31 1.53 -9.43
C GLN A 7 -1.00 1.95 -8.77
N MET A 8 -0.74 3.26 -8.67
CA MET A 8 0.50 3.72 -8.03
C MET A 8 0.46 3.50 -6.52
N LEU A 9 -0.70 3.58 -5.88
CA LEU A 9 -0.83 3.32 -4.44
C LEU A 9 -0.48 1.87 -4.12
N ILE A 10 -0.97 0.92 -4.94
CA ILE A 10 -0.63 -0.51 -4.85
C ILE A 10 0.87 -0.72 -5.07
N GLU A 11 1.45 -0.12 -6.11
CA GLU A 11 2.87 -0.25 -6.45
C GLU A 11 3.78 0.29 -5.34
N VAL A 12 3.44 1.45 -4.76
CA VAL A 12 4.18 2.04 -3.65
C VAL A 12 4.06 1.18 -2.40
N TYR A 13 2.88 0.62 -2.10
CA TYR A 13 2.71 -0.32 -0.99
C TYR A 13 3.61 -1.55 -1.13
N HIS A 14 3.60 -2.21 -2.28
CA HIS A 14 4.46 -3.37 -2.52
C HIS A 14 5.94 -3.02 -2.37
N ARG A 15 6.40 -1.94 -3.00
CA ARG A 15 7.79 -1.49 -2.86
C ARG A 15 8.16 -1.13 -1.43
N ALA A 16 7.25 -0.51 -0.67
CA ALA A 16 7.51 -0.15 0.72
C ALA A 16 7.68 -1.40 1.60
N VAL A 17 6.88 -2.45 1.37
CA VAL A 17 7.01 -3.75 2.03
C VAL A 17 8.32 -4.44 1.61
N ASP A 18 8.61 -4.53 0.31
CA ASP A 18 9.81 -5.20 -0.23
C ASP A 18 11.11 -4.57 0.26
N LEU A 19 11.14 -3.23 0.34
CA LEU A 19 12.29 -2.47 0.82
C LEU A 19 12.37 -2.36 2.35
N GLN A 20 11.41 -2.95 3.08
CA GLN A 20 11.31 -2.87 4.53
C GLN A 20 11.38 -1.42 5.04
N LEU A 21 10.62 -0.53 4.41
CA LEU A 21 10.54 0.86 4.83
C LEU A 21 9.88 0.97 6.21
N ASP A 22 9.90 2.19 6.77
CA ASP A 22 9.35 2.47 8.08
C ASP A 22 7.90 1.94 8.22
N SER A 23 7.66 1.27 9.34
CA SER A 23 6.38 0.62 9.63
C SER A 23 5.20 1.61 9.66
N ALA A 24 5.39 2.84 10.13
CA ALA A 24 4.33 3.84 10.15
C ALA A 24 3.98 4.32 8.73
N PHE A 25 4.96 4.32 7.82
CA PHE A 25 4.71 4.61 6.40
C PHE A 25 3.92 3.48 5.72
N ILE A 26 4.26 2.22 6.00
CA ILE A 26 3.53 1.06 5.47
C ILE A 26 2.09 1.05 5.97
N GLU A 27 1.86 1.33 7.26
CA GLU A 27 0.52 1.42 7.84
C GLU A 27 -0.30 2.59 7.26
N LEU A 28 0.35 3.72 6.95
CA LEU A 28 -0.31 4.83 6.26
C LEU A 28 -0.81 4.42 4.86
N LEU A 29 0.01 3.69 4.11
CA LEU A 29 -0.37 3.16 2.79
C LEU A 29 -1.53 2.16 2.90
N ARG A 30 -1.43 1.24 3.87
CA ARG A 30 -2.46 0.25 4.15
C ARG A 30 -3.80 0.90 4.51
N SER A 31 -3.78 1.89 5.39
CA SER A 31 -5.00 2.63 5.77
C SER A 31 -5.64 3.35 4.58
N GLU A 32 -4.86 3.88 3.65
CA GLU A 32 -5.40 4.50 2.44
C GLU A 32 -5.99 3.46 1.47
N LEU A 33 -5.35 2.30 1.32
CA LEU A 33 -5.87 1.18 0.51
C LEU A 33 -7.21 0.68 1.07
N ASP A 34 -7.30 0.50 2.39
CA ASP A 34 -8.53 0.10 3.08
C ASP A 34 -9.62 1.16 2.92
N HIS A 35 -9.27 2.45 3.07
CA HIS A 35 -10.20 3.57 2.89
C HIS A 35 -10.76 3.66 1.46
N ARG A 36 -10.01 3.19 0.46
CA ARG A 36 -10.44 3.12 -0.96
C ARG A 36 -11.05 1.78 -1.35
N GLU A 37 -11.19 0.86 -0.38
CA GLU A 37 -11.68 -0.51 -0.60
C GLU A 37 -10.86 -1.31 -1.62
N ILE A 38 -9.58 -0.98 -1.78
CA ILE A 38 -8.66 -1.65 -2.70
C ILE A 38 -8.17 -2.94 -2.06
N ARG A 39 -8.64 -4.08 -2.58
CA ARG A 39 -8.19 -5.39 -2.12
C ARG A 39 -6.86 -5.77 -2.76
N ILE A 40 -5.79 -5.69 -1.99
CA ILE A 40 -4.51 -6.31 -2.39
C ILE A 40 -4.61 -7.80 -2.08
N ALA A 41 -4.58 -8.64 -3.12
CA ALA A 41 -4.42 -10.07 -2.92
C ALA A 41 -3.07 -10.28 -2.22
N GLN A 42 -3.12 -10.63 -0.92
CA GLN A 42 -1.95 -11.13 -0.21
C GLN A 42 -1.55 -12.41 -0.94
N VAL A 43 -0.57 -12.32 -1.83
CA VAL A 43 0.13 -13.50 -2.34
C VAL A 43 0.92 -14.01 -1.15
N SER A 44 0.28 -14.88 -0.37
CA SER A 44 0.95 -15.67 0.64
C SER A 44 1.85 -16.65 -0.10
N ALA A 45 3.15 -16.58 0.18
CA ALA A 45 4.18 -17.45 -0.40
C ALA A 45 3.93 -18.93 -0.09
#